data_AF-A0A2E8UGG8-F1
#
_entry.id   AF-A0A2E8UGG8-F1
#
_cell.length_a   1.000
_cell.length_b   1.000
_cell.length_c   1.000
_cell.angle_alpha   90.00
_cell.angle_beta   90.00
_cell.angle_gamma   90.00
#
_symmetry.space_group_name_H-M   'P 1'
#
loop_
_entity.id
_entity.type
_entity.pdbx_description
1 polymer ?
#
loop_
_entity_poly.entity_id
_entity_poly.type
_entity_poly.pdbx_seq_one_letter_code
_entity_poly.pdbx_strand_id
1 'polypeptide(L)'
;MLESFRSNMKGVALGITILIAVVFIFSGTGTVFLANSSNGAVASVGETEISEFDLLRSISNQKQQILEQNPDLDTSLISDDMLRPAALERLIRREVLVQTAQKNGLSMSESSINSEILNVEGFKTDGKFDQDRYKFVLQNQGYTHASFKQMLNNDLVVQQLISGVSETAFVTEFENQSLASVSEQSRTYYYLTIPVSKYSSEVSVSDNEVSDFYQNNPNDFMTEEQLKIDYIELKPEMLTDKSAISEEMVQTRFEAELADLDLTESRRVSHILITEN
;
A
#
# COMPACT_ATOMS: atom_id res chain seq x y z
N MET A 1 -56.64 27.36 17.29
CA MET A 1 -55.92 27.21 16.00
C MET A 1 -54.44 26.84 16.16
N LEU A 2 -53.74 27.24 17.23
CA LEU A 2 -52.34 26.81 17.48
C LEU A 2 -52.21 25.36 17.98
N GLU A 3 -53.27 24.81 18.57
CA GLU A 3 -53.26 23.45 19.13
C GLU A 3 -53.47 22.35 18.07
N SER A 4 -54.25 22.63 17.02
CA SER A 4 -54.43 21.76 15.86
C SER A 4 -53.20 21.72 14.93
N PHE A 5 -52.35 22.75 15.01
CA PHE A 5 -51.05 22.77 14.33
C PHE A 5 -50.05 21.88 15.07
N ARG A 6 -50.02 21.95 16.42
CA ARG A 6 -49.13 21.15 17.26
C ARG A 6 -49.47 19.66 17.28
N SER A 7 -50.74 19.25 17.16
CA SER A 7 -51.10 17.82 17.15
C SER A 7 -50.85 17.15 15.79
N ASN A 8 -51.07 17.85 14.67
CA ASN A 8 -50.80 17.31 13.33
C ASN A 8 -49.31 17.35 12.95
N MET A 9 -48.54 18.30 13.51
CA MET A 9 -47.11 18.41 13.22
C MET A 9 -46.31 17.25 13.83
N LYS A 10 -46.81 16.55 14.87
CA LYS A 10 -46.13 15.36 15.41
C LYS A 10 -46.11 14.19 14.43
N GLY A 11 -47.20 13.95 13.70
CA GLY A 11 -47.28 12.86 12.71
C GLY A 11 -46.53 13.19 11.42
N VAL A 12 -46.74 14.39 10.89
CA VAL A 12 -46.09 14.85 9.65
C VAL A 12 -44.59 15.06 9.85
N ALA A 13 -44.15 15.64 10.97
CA ALA A 13 -42.72 15.80 11.25
C ALA A 13 -42.00 14.46 11.49
N LEU A 14 -42.67 13.48 12.11
CA LEU A 14 -42.10 12.14 12.26
C LEU A 14 -41.91 11.46 10.89
N GLY A 15 -42.92 11.57 10.00
CA GLY A 15 -42.82 11.06 8.63
C GLY A 15 -41.71 11.71 7.82
N ILE A 16 -41.56 13.03 7.91
CA ILE A 16 -40.47 13.76 7.24
C ILE A 16 -39.11 13.38 7.83
N THR A 17 -39.00 13.20 9.15
CA THR A 17 -37.74 12.80 9.80
C THR A 17 -37.33 11.39 9.38
N ILE A 18 -38.27 10.45 9.30
CA ILE A 18 -38.00 9.08 8.83
C ILE A 18 -37.60 9.09 7.35
N LEU A 19 -38.27 9.90 6.51
CA LEU A 19 -37.91 10.02 5.10
C LEU A 19 -36.50 10.60 4.93
N ILE A 20 -36.15 11.65 5.67
CA ILE A 20 -34.78 12.21 5.66
C ILE A 20 -33.77 11.18 6.18
N ALA A 21 -34.10 10.43 7.24
CA ALA A 21 -33.23 9.39 7.77
C ALA A 21 -32.97 8.27 6.75
N VAL A 22 -34.01 7.82 6.02
CA VAL A 22 -33.87 6.82 4.95
C VAL A 22 -33.00 7.37 3.81
N VAL A 23 -33.21 8.62 3.39
CA VAL A 23 -32.34 9.25 2.37
C VAL A 23 -30.89 9.34 2.84
N PHE A 24 -30.63 9.66 4.11
CA PHE A 24 -29.27 9.69 4.67
C PHE A 24 -28.62 8.29 4.75
N ILE A 25 -29.40 7.25 5.05
CA ILE A 25 -28.92 5.85 5.05
C ILE A 25 -28.53 5.40 3.64
N PHE A 26 -29.33 5.75 2.63
CA PHE A 26 -29.06 5.37 1.22
C PHE A 26 -28.10 6.30 0.48
N SER A 27 -27.92 7.55 0.93
CA SER A 27 -26.99 8.54 0.34
C SER A 27 -25.52 8.28 0.73
N GLY A 28 -25.27 7.34 1.66
CA GLY A 28 -23.91 6.94 2.04
C GLY A 28 -23.17 7.95 2.92
N THR A 29 -23.86 8.95 3.47
CA THR A 29 -23.27 9.93 4.40
C THR A 29 -23.17 9.41 5.84
N GLY A 30 -23.89 8.33 6.18
CA GLY A 30 -23.86 7.70 7.52
C GLY A 30 -22.55 6.98 7.86
N THR A 31 -21.71 6.65 6.86
CA THR A 31 -20.39 6.03 7.10
C THR A 31 -19.35 7.03 7.59
N VAL A 32 -19.56 8.34 7.36
CA VAL A 32 -18.63 9.40 7.80
C VAL A 32 -18.71 9.63 9.31
N PHE A 33 -19.88 9.41 9.93
CA PHE A 33 -20.05 9.62 11.38
C PHE A 33 -19.63 8.42 12.24
N LEU A 34 -19.61 7.21 11.69
CA LEU A 34 -19.16 6.01 12.41
C LEU A 34 -17.64 5.83 12.37
N ALA A 35 -16.93 6.50 11.46
CA ALA A 35 -15.47 6.48 11.39
C ALA A 35 -14.78 7.36 12.45
N ASN A 36 -15.51 8.26 13.11
CA ASN A 36 -14.95 9.26 14.02
C ASN A 36 -15.02 8.90 15.52
N SER A 37 -15.57 7.75 15.90
CA SER A 37 -15.77 7.41 17.33
C SER A 37 -14.79 6.40 17.91
N SER A 38 -13.75 5.97 17.17
CA SER A 38 -12.71 5.07 17.73
C SER A 38 -11.32 5.17 17.09
N ASN A 39 -10.99 6.25 16.37
CA ASN A 39 -9.61 6.45 15.89
C ASN A 39 -8.87 7.32 16.91
N GLY A 40 -8.17 6.68 17.86
CA GLY A 40 -7.30 7.39 18.77
C GLY A 40 -6.27 8.23 18.00
N ALA A 41 -6.10 9.49 18.38
CA ALA A 41 -5.00 10.30 17.91
C ALA A 41 -3.69 9.68 18.41
N VAL A 42 -2.75 9.42 17.50
CA VAL A 42 -1.43 8.88 17.83
C VAL A 42 -0.41 9.99 18.12
N ALA A 43 -0.66 11.18 17.59
CA ALA A 43 0.09 12.39 17.82
C ALA A 43 -0.77 13.62 17.47
N SER A 44 -0.36 14.79 17.96
CA SER A 44 -0.98 16.07 17.64
C SER A 44 0.10 17.06 17.21
N VAL A 45 -0.12 17.77 16.11
CA VAL A 45 0.74 18.84 15.62
C VAL A 45 -0.07 20.14 15.68
N GLY A 46 0.08 20.90 16.76
CA GLY A 46 -0.79 22.05 17.02
C GLY A 46 -2.24 21.60 17.27
N GLU A 47 -3.18 22.07 16.45
CA GLU A 47 -4.60 21.69 16.51
C GLU A 47 -4.95 20.50 15.61
N THR A 48 -4.04 20.06 14.74
CA THR A 48 -4.27 18.91 13.86
C THR A 48 -3.87 17.61 14.55
N GLU A 49 -4.82 16.69 14.69
CA GLU A 49 -4.57 15.34 15.19
C GLU A 49 -4.17 14.40 14.05
N ILE A 50 -3.14 13.59 14.28
CA ILE A 50 -2.76 12.48 13.40
C ILE A 50 -3.47 11.25 13.92
N SER A 51 -4.33 10.66 13.10
CA SER A 51 -5.10 9.47 13.46
C SER A 51 -4.27 8.18 13.33
N GLU A 52 -4.63 7.13 14.08
CA GLU A 52 -4.07 5.78 13.85
C GLU A 52 -4.25 5.31 12.40
N PHE A 53 -5.38 5.69 11.77
CA PHE A 53 -5.65 5.36 10.37
C PHE A 53 -4.62 5.98 9.41
N ASP A 54 -4.26 7.26 9.60
CA ASP A 54 -3.25 7.92 8.79
C ASP A 54 -1.87 7.29 8.98
N LEU A 55 -1.56 6.88 10.21
CA LEU A 55 -0.30 6.19 10.53
C LEU A 55 -0.21 4.82 9.85
N LEU A 56 -1.25 3.98 9.96
CA LEU A 56 -1.29 2.68 9.30
C LEU A 56 -1.19 2.80 7.78
N ARG A 57 -1.84 3.80 7.18
CA ARG A 57 -1.70 4.09 5.75
C ARG A 57 -0.27 4.50 5.39
N SER A 58 0.36 5.36 6.20
CA SER A 58 1.76 5.78 6.01
C SER A 58 2.72 4.57 6.07
N ILE A 59 2.50 3.65 7.02
CA ILE A 59 3.26 2.40 7.14
C ILE A 59 3.08 1.53 5.89
N SER A 60 1.83 1.32 5.46
CA SER A 60 1.53 0.51 4.26
C SER A 60 2.21 1.07 3.01
N ASN A 61 2.14 2.39 2.81
CA ASN A 61 2.80 3.06 1.69
C ASN A 61 4.32 2.93 1.74
N GLN A 62 4.91 3.08 2.94
CA GLN A 62 6.36 2.92 3.12
C GLN A 62 6.80 1.48 2.88
N LYS A 63 6.02 0.49 3.34
CA LYS A 63 6.28 -0.93 3.11
C LYS A 63 6.25 -1.26 1.62
N GLN A 64 5.23 -0.78 0.91
CA GLN A 64 5.13 -0.98 -0.54
C GLN A 64 6.32 -0.36 -1.27
N GLN A 65 6.73 0.86 -0.91
CA GLN A 65 7.89 1.53 -1.51
C GLN A 65 9.19 0.74 -1.30
N ILE A 66 9.39 0.14 -0.13
CA ILE A 66 10.58 -0.68 0.16
C ILE A 66 10.59 -1.94 -0.71
N LEU A 67 9.45 -2.62 -0.83
CA LEU A 67 9.32 -3.84 -1.64
C LEU A 67 9.47 -3.58 -3.14
N GLU A 68 8.98 -2.44 -3.64
CA GLU A 68 9.17 -2.02 -5.03
C GLU A 68 10.65 -1.74 -5.35
N GLN A 69 11.42 -1.23 -4.39
CA GLN A 69 12.86 -0.97 -4.54
C GLN A 69 13.73 -2.21 -4.29
N ASN A 70 13.22 -3.20 -3.55
CA ASN A 70 13.94 -4.40 -3.15
C ASN A 70 13.06 -5.66 -3.36
N PRO A 71 12.90 -6.12 -4.62
CA PRO A 71 11.98 -7.23 -4.93
C PRO A 71 12.34 -8.56 -4.27
N ASP A 72 13.63 -8.79 -3.99
CA ASP A 72 14.15 -10.03 -3.40
C ASP A 72 14.10 -10.02 -1.86
N LEU A 73 13.65 -8.93 -1.24
CA LEU A 73 13.60 -8.80 0.21
C LEU A 73 12.47 -9.65 0.77
N ASP A 74 12.77 -10.50 1.75
CA ASP A 74 11.75 -11.25 2.47
C ASP A 74 10.84 -10.29 3.26
N THR A 75 9.56 -10.26 2.86
CA THR A 75 8.50 -9.46 3.49
C THR A 75 8.37 -9.71 5.01
N SER A 76 8.78 -10.88 5.49
CA SER A 76 8.74 -11.24 6.91
C SER A 76 9.72 -10.41 7.77
N LEU A 77 10.76 -9.85 7.14
CA LEU A 77 11.77 -9.01 7.80
C LEU A 77 11.28 -7.57 8.02
N ILE A 78 10.15 -7.17 7.41
CA ILE A 78 9.59 -5.83 7.52
C ILE A 78 8.33 -5.87 8.40
N SER A 79 8.51 -5.59 9.69
CA SER A 79 7.40 -5.43 10.62
C SER A 79 6.84 -4.01 10.62
N ASP A 80 5.54 -3.88 10.85
CA ASP A 80 4.87 -2.58 10.93
C ASP A 80 5.40 -1.75 12.11
N ASP A 81 5.74 -2.40 13.23
CA ASP A 81 6.35 -1.77 14.41
C ASP A 81 7.70 -1.13 14.10
N MET A 82 8.49 -1.73 13.21
CA MET A 82 9.77 -1.17 12.78
C MET A 82 9.59 0.09 11.93
N LEU A 83 8.53 0.13 11.10
CA LEU A 83 8.22 1.28 10.23
C LEU A 83 7.49 2.40 10.97
N ARG A 84 6.75 2.08 12.04
CA ARG A 84 5.88 3.01 12.77
C ARG A 84 6.56 4.32 13.18
N PRO A 85 7.78 4.35 13.76
CA PRO A 85 8.43 5.61 14.14
C PRO A 85 8.76 6.49 12.93
N ALA A 86 9.27 5.91 11.84
CA ALA A 86 9.62 6.64 10.63
C ALA A 86 8.37 7.16 9.90
N ALA A 87 7.32 6.34 9.86
CA ALA A 87 6.03 6.70 9.28
C ALA A 87 5.36 7.85 10.05
N LEU A 88 5.41 7.82 11.40
CA LEU A 88 4.86 8.88 12.26
C LEU A 88 5.66 10.18 12.10
N GLU A 89 6.99 10.11 12.16
CA GLU A 89 7.87 11.28 11.97
C GLU A 89 7.62 11.94 10.61
N ARG A 90 7.42 11.13 9.55
CA ARG A 90 7.07 11.64 8.21
C ARG A 90 5.75 12.40 8.23
N LEU A 91 4.72 11.88 8.89
CA LEU A 91 3.42 12.56 9.01
C LEU A 91 3.53 13.85 9.81
N ILE A 92 4.27 13.85 10.92
CA ILE A 92 4.50 15.05 11.75
C ILE A 92 5.20 16.13 10.93
N ARG A 93 6.32 15.79 10.26
CA ARG A 93 7.07 16.74 9.41
C ARG A 93 6.20 17.29 8.29
N ARG A 94 5.40 16.42 7.66
CA ARG A 94 4.48 16.80 6.61
C ARG A 94 3.48 17.84 7.11
N GLU A 95 2.86 17.58 8.25
CA GLU A 95 1.88 18.48 8.85
C GLU A 95 2.52 19.83 9.24
N VAL A 96 3.72 19.83 9.81
CA VAL A 96 4.48 21.05 10.10
C VAL A 96 4.73 21.88 8.83
N LEU A 97 5.08 21.24 7.71
CA LEU A 97 5.28 21.94 6.44
C LEU A 97 3.97 22.51 5.89
N VAL A 98 2.86 21.77 5.98
CA VAL A 98 1.52 22.25 5.56
C VAL A 98 1.13 23.49 6.36
N GLN A 99 1.24 23.44 7.69
CA GLN A 99 0.93 24.57 8.56
C GLN A 99 1.84 25.77 8.31
N THR A 100 3.13 25.52 8.05
CA THR A 100 4.10 26.58 7.72
C THR A 100 3.72 27.25 6.41
N ALA A 101 3.38 26.49 5.38
CA ALA A 101 2.99 27.04 4.08
C ALA A 101 1.70 27.87 4.19
N GLN A 102 0.68 27.35 4.90
CA GLN A 102 -0.57 28.08 5.15
C GLN A 102 -0.32 29.38 5.95
N LYS A 103 0.53 29.33 6.98
CA LYS A 103 0.90 30.51 7.78
C LYS A 103 1.59 31.60 6.95
N ASN A 104 2.31 31.21 5.89
CA ASN A 104 2.95 32.13 4.94
C ASN A 104 2.00 32.54 3.78
N GLY A 105 0.72 32.20 3.85
CA GLY A 105 -0.28 32.58 2.84
C GLY A 105 -0.19 31.80 1.53
N LEU A 106 0.55 30.69 1.51
CA LEU A 106 0.62 29.81 0.34
C LEU A 106 -0.68 29.01 0.22
N SER A 107 -1.24 28.98 -0.99
CA SER A 107 -2.47 28.26 -1.31
C SER A 107 -2.49 27.89 -2.79
N MET A 108 -3.23 26.82 -3.13
CA MET A 108 -3.46 26.42 -4.51
C MET A 108 -4.87 26.79 -4.93
N SER A 109 -5.02 27.27 -6.16
CA SER A 109 -6.34 27.47 -6.75
C SER A 109 -6.99 26.12 -7.05
N GLU A 110 -8.31 26.07 -6.99
CA GLU A 110 -9.05 24.86 -7.35
C GLU A 110 -8.82 24.45 -8.80
N SER A 111 -8.64 25.41 -9.72
CA SER A 111 -8.32 25.13 -11.11
C SER A 111 -6.98 24.42 -11.27
N SER A 112 -5.96 24.80 -10.50
CA SER A 112 -4.65 24.14 -10.53
C SER A 112 -4.73 22.71 -10.00
N ILE A 113 -5.45 22.50 -8.89
CA ILE A 113 -5.67 21.15 -8.34
C ILE A 113 -6.39 20.28 -9.36
N ASN A 114 -7.47 20.78 -9.97
CA ASN A 114 -8.21 20.02 -10.97
C ASN A 114 -7.36 19.73 -12.21
N SER A 115 -6.53 20.69 -12.66
CA SER A 115 -5.60 20.47 -13.78
C SER A 115 -4.60 19.36 -13.45
N GLU A 116 -4.08 19.32 -12.22
CA GLU A 116 -3.15 18.27 -11.79
C GLU A 116 -3.83 16.90 -11.81
N ILE A 117 -5.05 16.80 -11.30
CA ILE A 117 -5.85 15.55 -11.35
C ILE A 117 -6.03 15.07 -12.79
N LEU A 118 -6.35 15.96 -13.73
CA LEU A 118 -6.53 15.61 -15.14
C LEU A 118 -5.23 15.12 -15.80
N ASN A 119 -4.06 15.51 -15.26
CA ASN A 119 -2.76 15.16 -15.80
C ASN A 119 -2.21 13.82 -15.28
N VAL A 120 -2.78 13.26 -14.20
CA VAL A 120 -2.35 11.97 -13.65
C VAL A 120 -2.62 10.83 -14.64
N GLU A 121 -1.56 10.15 -15.10
CA GLU A 121 -1.66 9.03 -16.06
C GLU A 121 -2.52 7.87 -15.54
N GLY A 122 -2.47 7.58 -14.24
CA GLY A 122 -3.28 6.53 -13.63
C GLY A 122 -4.79 6.75 -13.74
N PHE A 123 -5.23 7.98 -14.04
CA PHE A 123 -6.63 8.36 -14.22
C PHE A 123 -7.05 8.47 -15.69
N LYS A 124 -6.18 8.06 -16.63
CA LYS A 124 -6.45 8.12 -18.06
C LYS A 124 -6.72 6.73 -18.65
N THR A 125 -7.59 6.70 -19.65
CA THR A 125 -7.80 5.58 -20.58
C THR A 125 -7.56 6.12 -21.99
N ASP A 126 -6.70 5.46 -22.77
CA ASP A 126 -6.28 5.92 -24.10
C ASP A 126 -5.76 7.38 -24.11
N GLY A 127 -5.05 7.78 -23.05
CA GLY A 127 -4.45 9.11 -22.90
C GLY A 127 -5.44 10.23 -22.56
N LYS A 128 -6.71 9.92 -22.31
CA LYS A 128 -7.74 10.91 -21.88
C LYS A 128 -8.25 10.58 -20.49
N PHE A 129 -8.58 11.61 -19.73
CA PHE A 129 -9.15 11.43 -18.39
C PHE A 129 -10.42 10.58 -18.44
N ASP A 130 -10.44 9.55 -17.60
CA ASP A 130 -11.54 8.60 -17.48
C ASP A 130 -12.08 8.67 -16.05
N GLN A 131 -13.33 9.12 -15.92
CA GLN A 131 -13.97 9.33 -14.63
C GLN A 131 -14.21 8.01 -13.87
N ASP A 132 -14.47 6.91 -14.57
CA ASP A 132 -14.72 5.62 -13.94
C ASP A 132 -13.40 5.00 -13.49
N ARG A 133 -12.35 5.14 -14.30
CA ARG A 133 -10.97 4.80 -13.88
C ARG A 133 -10.55 5.61 -12.66
N TYR A 134 -10.78 6.91 -12.65
CA TYR A 134 -10.48 7.79 -11.52
C TYR A 134 -11.16 7.32 -10.24
N LYS A 135 -12.48 7.08 -10.27
CA LYS A 135 -13.23 6.58 -9.10
C LYS A 135 -12.72 5.24 -8.63
N PHE A 136 -12.46 4.32 -9.56
CA PHE A 136 -11.94 2.99 -9.25
C PHE A 136 -10.58 3.06 -8.55
N VAL A 137 -9.65 3.88 -9.05
CA VAL A 137 -8.33 4.05 -8.43
C VAL A 137 -8.44 4.67 -7.04
N LEU A 138 -9.26 5.70 -6.87
CA LEU A 138 -9.47 6.30 -5.55
C LEU A 138 -10.06 5.30 -4.54
N GLN A 139 -11.06 4.52 -4.96
CA GLN A 139 -11.67 3.49 -4.12
C GLN A 139 -10.66 2.42 -3.70
N ASN A 140 -9.83 1.94 -4.63
CA ASN A 140 -8.79 0.96 -4.33
C ASN A 140 -7.72 1.50 -3.37
N GLN A 141 -7.48 2.82 -3.36
CA GLN A 141 -6.54 3.46 -2.45
C GLN A 141 -7.22 3.98 -1.16
N GLY A 142 -8.52 3.74 -0.97
CA GLY A 142 -9.26 4.18 0.22
C GLY A 142 -9.52 5.68 0.30
N TYR A 143 -9.49 6.40 -0.83
CA TYR A 143 -9.78 7.83 -0.90
C TYR A 143 -11.20 8.11 -1.38
N THR A 144 -11.81 9.15 -0.80
CA THR A 144 -12.90 9.89 -1.42
C THR A 144 -12.36 11.00 -2.33
N HIS A 145 -13.18 11.51 -3.24
CA HIS A 145 -12.81 12.68 -4.05
C HIS A 145 -12.37 13.88 -3.20
N ALA A 146 -13.09 14.16 -2.12
CA ALA A 146 -12.79 15.29 -1.23
C ALA A 146 -11.47 15.09 -0.48
N SER A 147 -11.26 13.91 0.12
CA SER A 147 -10.01 13.60 0.82
C SER A 147 -8.81 13.58 -0.12
N PHE A 148 -8.98 13.11 -1.36
CA PHE A 148 -7.92 13.13 -2.36
C PHE A 148 -7.56 14.55 -2.79
N LYS A 149 -8.56 15.41 -3.04
CA LYS A 149 -8.33 16.83 -3.33
C LYS A 149 -7.61 17.54 -2.19
N GLN A 150 -7.98 17.26 -0.95
CA GLN A 150 -7.32 17.85 0.22
C GLN A 150 -5.87 17.37 0.37
N MET A 151 -5.63 16.07 0.19
CA MET A 151 -4.27 15.51 0.16
C MET A 151 -3.43 16.17 -0.93
N LEU A 152 -3.95 16.24 -2.16
CA LEU A 152 -3.26 16.84 -3.29
C LEU A 152 -2.99 18.33 -3.09
N ASN A 153 -3.95 19.07 -2.52
CA ASN A 153 -3.75 20.47 -2.14
C ASN A 153 -2.58 20.62 -1.17
N ASN A 154 -2.53 19.81 -0.12
CA ASN A 154 -1.45 19.83 0.85
C ASN A 154 -0.11 19.49 0.17
N ASP A 155 -0.09 18.52 -0.75
CA ASP A 155 1.09 18.12 -1.54
C ASP A 155 1.65 19.28 -2.36
N LEU A 156 0.79 19.92 -3.14
CA LEU A 156 1.16 21.05 -3.98
C LEU A 156 1.62 22.27 -3.17
N VAL A 157 0.93 22.59 -2.07
CA VAL A 157 1.29 23.73 -1.21
C VAL A 157 2.65 23.52 -0.54
N VAL A 158 2.94 22.30 -0.07
CA VAL A 158 4.27 21.98 0.50
C VAL A 158 5.34 22.00 -0.58
N GLN A 159 5.06 21.48 -1.77
CA GLN A 159 5.99 21.54 -2.89
C GLN A 159 6.31 22.99 -3.27
N GLN A 160 5.30 23.85 -3.33
CA GLN A 160 5.50 25.28 -3.59
C GLN A 160 6.41 25.93 -2.55
N LEU A 161 6.25 25.61 -1.26
CA LEU A 161 7.13 26.10 -0.20
C LEU A 161 8.58 25.63 -0.41
N ILE A 162 8.79 24.33 -0.65
CA ILE A 162 10.12 23.74 -0.82
C ILE A 162 10.80 24.30 -2.07
N SER A 163 10.09 24.40 -3.20
CA SER A 163 10.58 25.00 -4.44
C SER A 163 10.93 26.46 -4.23
N GLY A 164 10.09 27.24 -3.55
CA GLY A 164 10.37 28.65 -3.26
C GLY A 164 11.66 28.85 -2.46
N VAL A 165 11.95 27.97 -1.50
CA VAL A 165 13.23 28.01 -0.75
C VAL A 165 14.40 27.53 -1.60
N SER A 166 14.21 26.45 -2.36
CA SER A 166 15.29 25.81 -3.10
C SER A 166 15.72 26.63 -4.33
N GLU A 167 14.77 27.28 -5.00
CA GLU A 167 15.00 28.12 -6.20
C GLU A 167 15.55 29.51 -5.85
N THR A 168 15.44 29.95 -4.59
CA THR A 168 16.02 31.21 -4.11
C THR A 168 17.40 31.02 -3.48
N ALA A 169 17.87 29.79 -3.37
CA ALA A 169 19.23 29.50 -2.94
C ALA A 169 20.24 30.06 -3.96
N PHE A 170 21.32 30.65 -3.47
CA PHE A 170 22.45 31.10 -4.28
C PHE A 170 23.72 30.45 -3.77
N VAL A 171 24.67 30.23 -4.68
CA VAL A 171 25.99 29.68 -4.35
C VAL A 171 26.98 30.82 -4.22
N THR A 172 27.71 30.86 -3.12
CA THR A 172 28.80 31.82 -2.90
C THR A 172 30.08 31.38 -3.61
N GLU A 173 30.96 32.34 -3.89
CA GLU A 173 32.28 32.04 -4.44
C GLU A 173 33.09 31.09 -3.54
N PHE A 174 32.97 31.25 -2.22
CA PHE A 174 33.62 30.39 -1.23
C PHE A 174 33.12 28.93 -1.30
N GLU A 175 31.81 28.71 -1.41
CA GLU A 175 31.24 27.37 -1.53
C GLU A 175 31.70 26.70 -2.83
N ASN A 176 31.71 27.45 -3.94
CA ASN A 176 32.16 26.94 -5.22
C ASN A 176 33.65 26.58 -5.19
N GLN A 177 34.49 27.43 -4.59
CA GLN A 177 35.92 27.16 -4.42
C GLN A 177 36.19 25.98 -3.48
N SER A 178 35.40 25.84 -2.42
CA SER A 178 35.49 24.70 -1.50
C SER A 178 35.14 23.40 -2.20
N LEU A 179 34.05 23.37 -2.99
CA LEU A 179 33.68 22.21 -3.79
C LEU A 179 34.75 21.86 -4.82
N ALA A 180 35.30 22.85 -5.53
CA ALA A 180 36.40 22.64 -6.47
C ALA A 180 37.65 22.07 -5.78
N SER A 181 38.00 22.58 -4.59
CA SER A 181 39.19 22.11 -3.85
C SER A 181 39.11 20.63 -3.47
N VAL A 182 37.90 20.10 -3.26
CA VAL A 182 37.66 18.69 -2.93
C VAL A 182 37.51 17.84 -4.18
N SER A 183 36.69 18.29 -5.14
CA SER A 183 36.37 17.52 -6.35
C SER A 183 37.52 17.45 -7.36
N GLU A 184 38.32 18.51 -7.46
CA GLU A 184 39.47 18.58 -8.37
C GLU A 184 40.80 18.25 -7.66
N GLN A 185 40.72 17.64 -6.48
CA GLN A 185 41.91 17.27 -5.73
C GLN A 185 42.71 16.19 -6.47
N SER A 186 43.88 16.56 -6.98
CA SER A 186 44.85 15.62 -7.52
C SER A 186 45.78 15.13 -6.41
N ARG A 187 45.99 13.80 -6.33
CA ARG A 187 46.90 13.17 -5.37
C ARG A 187 47.98 12.38 -6.10
N THR A 188 49.23 12.73 -5.86
CA THR A 188 50.37 11.93 -6.29
C THR A 188 50.70 10.93 -5.19
N TYR A 189 50.74 9.65 -5.53
CA TYR A 189 51.17 8.59 -4.62
C TYR A 189 52.37 7.86 -5.21
N TYR A 190 53.29 7.48 -4.33
CA TYR A 190 54.34 6.52 -4.67
C TYR A 190 53.80 5.13 -4.41
N TYR A 191 53.91 4.26 -5.41
CA TYR A 191 53.61 2.84 -5.25
C TYR A 191 54.84 2.03 -5.61
N LEU A 192 54.99 0.91 -4.91
CA LEU A 192 55.98 -0.11 -5.25
C LEU A 192 55.21 -1.31 -5.79
N THR A 193 55.37 -1.61 -7.07
CA THR A 193 54.89 -2.86 -7.64
C THR A 193 55.93 -3.94 -7.40
N ILE A 194 55.61 -4.91 -6.55
CA ILE A 194 56.47 -6.07 -6.31
C ILE A 194 56.17 -7.11 -7.40
N PRO A 195 57.12 -7.42 -8.31
CA PRO A 195 56.89 -8.39 -9.37
C PRO A 195 56.87 -9.80 -8.78
N VAL A 196 55.68 -10.39 -8.69
CA VAL A 196 55.45 -11.74 -8.14
C VAL A 196 56.33 -12.80 -8.82
N SER A 197 56.61 -12.63 -10.12
CA SER A 197 57.46 -13.56 -10.89
C SER A 197 58.87 -13.74 -10.30
N LYS A 198 59.44 -12.71 -9.66
CA LYS A 198 60.78 -12.82 -9.03
C LYS A 198 60.81 -13.70 -7.79
N TYR A 199 59.67 -13.91 -7.14
CA TYR A 199 59.55 -14.65 -5.89
C TYR A 199 58.79 -15.97 -6.08
N SER A 200 58.10 -16.15 -7.20
CA SER A 200 57.33 -17.36 -7.52
C SER A 200 58.15 -18.64 -7.47
N SER A 201 59.44 -18.58 -7.81
CA SER A 201 60.37 -19.73 -7.73
C SER A 201 60.87 -20.04 -6.32
N GLU A 202 60.72 -19.11 -5.37
CA GLU A 202 61.08 -19.30 -3.96
C GLU A 202 59.95 -19.95 -3.16
N VAL A 203 58.73 -19.95 -3.71
CA VAL A 203 57.56 -20.58 -3.12
C VAL A 203 57.34 -21.94 -3.75
N SER A 204 57.47 -23.00 -2.95
CA SER A 204 57.08 -24.35 -3.32
C SER A 204 55.84 -24.73 -2.53
N VAL A 205 54.73 -25.00 -3.20
CA VAL A 205 53.52 -25.53 -2.56
C VAL A 205 53.63 -27.05 -2.56
N SER A 206 53.52 -27.67 -1.38
CA SER A 206 53.51 -29.13 -1.25
C SER A 206 52.12 -29.71 -1.52
N ASP A 207 52.06 -30.98 -1.94
CA ASP A 207 50.79 -31.67 -2.19
C ASP A 207 49.90 -31.73 -0.93
N ASN A 208 50.51 -31.76 0.27
CA ASN A 208 49.77 -31.70 1.53
C ASN A 208 49.08 -30.34 1.72
N GLU A 209 49.77 -29.23 1.42
CA GLU A 209 49.18 -27.88 1.51
C GLU A 209 48.05 -27.69 0.49
N VAL A 210 48.19 -28.27 -0.71
CA VAL A 210 47.11 -28.28 -1.72
C VAL A 210 45.91 -29.05 -1.20
N SER A 211 46.14 -30.24 -0.63
CA SER A 211 45.08 -31.08 -0.05
C SER A 211 44.37 -30.39 1.12
N ASP A 212 45.13 -29.78 2.03
CA ASP A 212 44.58 -29.07 3.18
C ASP A 212 43.78 -27.84 2.76
N PHE A 213 44.25 -27.10 1.74
CA PHE A 213 43.51 -25.95 1.20
C PHE A 213 42.20 -26.39 0.55
N TYR A 214 42.22 -27.47 -0.24
CA TYR A 214 41.02 -28.03 -0.88
C TYR A 214 39.99 -28.50 0.15
N GLN A 215 40.43 -29.22 1.20
CA GLN A 215 39.55 -29.72 2.25
C GLN A 215 38.94 -28.60 3.11
N ASN A 216 39.66 -27.51 3.33
CA ASN A 216 39.18 -26.38 4.14
C ASN A 216 38.32 -25.37 3.35
N ASN A 217 38.35 -25.38 2.02
CA ASN A 217 37.59 -24.45 1.17
C ASN A 217 36.71 -25.17 0.14
N PRO A 218 35.86 -26.14 0.53
CA PRO A 218 35.11 -26.97 -0.41
C PRO A 218 34.15 -26.14 -1.28
N ASN A 219 33.62 -25.03 -0.76
CA ASN A 219 32.69 -24.14 -1.46
C ASN A 219 33.29 -23.51 -2.73
N ASP A 220 34.60 -23.25 -2.74
CA ASP A 220 35.30 -22.64 -3.88
C ASP A 220 35.52 -23.64 -5.03
N PHE A 221 35.32 -24.94 -4.77
CA PHE A 221 35.54 -26.04 -5.71
C PHE A 221 34.26 -26.82 -6.03
N MET A 222 33.09 -26.28 -5.69
CA MET A 222 31.80 -26.88 -6.07
C MET A 222 31.45 -26.51 -7.52
N THR A 223 30.72 -27.40 -8.19
CA THR A 223 30.05 -27.06 -9.45
C THR A 223 28.84 -26.17 -9.18
N GLU A 224 28.30 -25.55 -10.23
CA GLU A 224 26.99 -24.90 -10.15
C GLU A 224 25.93 -25.83 -9.56
N GLU A 225 24.94 -25.24 -8.91
CA GLU A 225 23.85 -25.99 -8.27
C GLU A 225 23.04 -26.76 -9.34
N GLN A 226 22.96 -28.08 -9.16
CA GLN A 226 22.20 -28.96 -10.04
C GLN A 226 21.09 -29.64 -9.25
N LEU A 227 19.87 -29.55 -9.76
CA LEU A 227 18.69 -30.14 -9.13
C LEU A 227 18.09 -31.22 -10.02
N LYS A 228 17.83 -32.39 -9.42
CA LYS A 228 17.04 -33.46 -10.05
C LYS A 228 15.64 -33.44 -9.44
N ILE A 229 14.64 -33.15 -10.25
CA ILE A 229 13.24 -33.07 -9.81
C ILE A 229 12.42 -34.13 -10.53
N ASP A 230 11.62 -34.87 -9.78
CA ASP A 230 10.50 -35.64 -10.30
C ASP A 230 9.23 -34.81 -10.12
N TYR A 231 8.46 -34.62 -11.20
CA TYR A 231 7.21 -33.86 -11.16
C TYR A 231 6.09 -34.60 -11.89
N ILE A 232 4.86 -34.35 -11.46
CA ILE A 232 3.65 -34.80 -12.14
C ILE A 232 3.10 -33.61 -12.91
N GLU A 233 3.02 -33.76 -14.23
CA GLU A 233 2.45 -32.74 -15.11
C GLU A 233 0.94 -32.96 -15.24
N LEU A 234 0.15 -31.93 -14.91
CA LEU A 234 -1.30 -31.98 -14.96
C LEU A 234 -1.79 -30.88 -15.91
N LYS A 235 -2.17 -31.28 -17.12
CA LYS A 235 -2.63 -30.34 -18.15
C LYS A 235 -4.16 -30.27 -18.19
N PRO A 236 -4.78 -29.12 -18.51
CA PRO A 236 -6.23 -29.00 -18.63
C PRO A 236 -6.85 -30.03 -19.59
N GLU A 237 -6.14 -30.39 -20.67
CA GLU A 237 -6.61 -31.39 -21.63
C GLU A 237 -6.77 -32.77 -20.99
N MET A 238 -5.91 -33.11 -20.01
CA MET A 238 -5.98 -34.39 -19.27
C MET A 238 -7.23 -34.48 -18.38
N LEU A 239 -7.79 -33.33 -17.97
CA LEU A 239 -9.03 -33.26 -17.19
C LEU A 239 -10.29 -33.33 -18.06
N THR A 240 -10.15 -33.18 -19.38
CA THR A 240 -11.26 -33.20 -20.32
C THR A 240 -11.50 -34.56 -20.99
N ASP A 241 -10.62 -35.53 -20.74
CA ASP A 241 -10.76 -36.88 -21.28
C ASP A 241 -11.89 -37.64 -20.58
N LYS A 242 -13.04 -37.71 -21.24
CA LYS A 242 -14.20 -38.46 -20.76
C LYS A 242 -13.99 -39.97 -20.72
N SER A 243 -12.98 -40.50 -21.44
CA SER A 243 -12.66 -41.93 -21.41
C SER A 243 -11.99 -42.36 -20.10
N ALA A 244 -11.44 -41.40 -19.34
CA ALA A 244 -10.91 -41.63 -18.00
C ALA A 244 -12.00 -41.76 -16.92
N ILE A 245 -13.27 -41.48 -17.25
CA ILE A 245 -14.40 -41.59 -16.33
C ILE A 245 -15.12 -42.91 -16.61
N SER A 246 -14.93 -43.91 -15.73
CA SER A 246 -15.67 -45.17 -15.82
C SER A 246 -17.09 -45.03 -15.25
N GLU A 247 -18.01 -45.86 -15.72
CA GLU A 247 -19.38 -45.92 -15.21
C GLU A 247 -19.39 -46.29 -13.71
N GLU A 248 -18.43 -47.11 -13.27
CA GLU A 248 -18.21 -47.46 -11.86
C GLU A 248 -17.84 -46.24 -10.99
N MET A 249 -16.99 -45.33 -11.51
CA MET A 249 -16.64 -44.08 -10.80
C MET A 249 -17.85 -43.16 -10.67
N VAL A 250 -18.68 -43.08 -11.71
CA VAL A 250 -19.91 -42.27 -11.69
C VAL A 250 -20.90 -42.84 -10.68
N GLN A 251 -21.10 -44.16 -10.67
CA GLN A 251 -22.01 -44.81 -9.72
C GLN A 251 -21.51 -44.65 -8.28
N THR A 252 -20.21 -44.87 -8.03
CA THR A 252 -19.60 -44.67 -6.70
C THR A 252 -19.79 -43.23 -6.21
N ARG A 253 -19.58 -42.25 -7.09
CA ARG A 253 -19.77 -40.84 -6.74
C ARG A 253 -21.24 -40.52 -6.45
N PHE A 254 -22.16 -41.03 -7.26
CA PHE A 254 -23.59 -40.83 -7.08
C PHE A 254 -24.12 -41.42 -5.76
N GLU A 255 -23.68 -42.64 -5.41
CA GLU A 255 -24.03 -43.27 -4.13
C GLU A 255 -23.48 -42.49 -2.93
N ALA A 256 -22.27 -41.93 -3.05
CA ALA A 256 -21.70 -41.05 -2.03
C ALA A 256 -22.50 -39.73 -1.86
N GLU A 257 -22.95 -39.12 -2.97
CA GLU A 257 -23.76 -37.90 -2.94
C GLU A 257 -25.15 -38.15 -2.32
N LEU A 258 -25.75 -39.33 -2.56
CA LEU A 258 -27.01 -39.76 -1.95
C LEU A 258 -26.94 -39.89 -0.43
N ALA A 259 -25.79 -40.30 0.11
CA ALA A 259 -25.58 -40.41 1.56
C ALA A 259 -25.51 -39.04 2.25
N ASP A 260 -25.10 -38.00 1.53
CA ASP A 260 -24.92 -36.63 2.05
C ASP A 260 -26.16 -35.74 1.86
N LEU A 261 -27.14 -36.20 1.07
CA LEU A 261 -28.41 -35.51 0.84
C LEU A 261 -29.38 -35.71 2.01
N ASP A 262 -29.63 -34.64 2.78
CA ASP A 262 -30.69 -34.61 3.79
C ASP A 262 -32.07 -34.53 3.10
N LEU A 263 -32.72 -35.68 2.95
CA LEU A 263 -34.05 -35.83 2.34
C LEU A 263 -35.20 -35.59 3.33
N THR A 264 -34.94 -35.01 4.51
CA THR A 264 -35.97 -34.77 5.51
C THR A 264 -37.01 -33.77 4.98
N GLU A 265 -38.25 -34.23 4.78
CA GLU A 265 -39.35 -33.41 4.27
C GLU A 265 -39.69 -32.30 5.29
N SER A 266 -39.32 -31.05 4.99
CA SER A 266 -39.61 -29.90 5.85
C SER A 266 -41.10 -29.54 5.77
N ARG A 267 -41.88 -29.90 6.80
CA ARG A 267 -43.28 -29.46 6.93
C ARG A 267 -43.38 -28.24 7.84
N ARG A 268 -43.69 -27.09 7.24
CA ARG A 268 -43.94 -25.84 7.97
C ARG A 268 -45.43 -25.75 8.31
N VAL A 269 -45.77 -25.78 9.59
CA VAL A 269 -47.14 -25.53 10.06
C VAL A 269 -47.22 -24.13 10.67
N SER A 270 -48.16 -23.32 10.20
CA SER A 270 -48.48 -22.01 10.76
C SER A 270 -49.76 -22.12 11.59
N HIS A 271 -49.69 -21.75 12.86
CA HIS A 271 -50.84 -21.68 13.78
C HIS A 271 -51.16 -20.21 14.05
N ILE A 272 -52.41 -19.79 13.85
CA ILE A 272 -52.91 -18.49 14.31
C ILE A 272 -53.73 -18.74 15.58
N LEU A 273 -53.21 -18.29 16.72
CA LEU A 273 -53.91 -18.35 18.00
C LEU A 273 -54.96 -17.23 18.02
N ILE A 274 -56.25 -17.59 18.06
CA ILE A 274 -57.33 -16.63 18.34
C ILE A 274 -57.69 -16.78 19.81
N THR A 275 -57.37 -15.76 20.60
CA THR A 275 -57.80 -15.65 22.00
C THR A 275 -59.15 -14.95 22.04
N GLU A 276 -60.18 -15.62 22.58
CA GLU A 276 -61.46 -14.99 22.93
C GLU A 276 -61.35 -14.27 24.28
N ASN A 277 -62.08 -13.14 24.38
CA ASN A 277 -62.13 -12.19 25.50
C ASN A 277 -62.47 -12.81 26.86
#